data_AF-A0A7K0YWR7-F1
#
_entry.id   AF-A0A7K0YWR7-F1
#
_cell.length_a   1.000
_cell.length_b   1.000
_cell.length_c   1.000
_cell.angle_alpha   90.00
_cell.angle_beta   90.00
_cell.angle_gamma   90.00
#
_symmetry.space_group_name_H-M   'P 1'
#
loop_
_entity.id
_entity.type
_entity.pdbx_description
1 polymer ?
#
loop_
_entity_poly.entity_id
_entity_poly.type
_entity_poly.pdbx_seq_one_letter_code
_entity_poly.pdbx_strand_id
1 'polypeptide(L)'
;MTLRLFTSESVTSGHPDKLCDQLSDAILDAILAHDRNSRVAVECLASGGLIHVAGEVRTDGYVDIDRVVRDVILDIGYDSADVDFDGRTCGIMLSIVEQSPEINSAVDKGDELGAGDQGLMFGYACTETSVFMPAPIFYAHRLAERLEHVRKSGILSYLRPDGKTQVTIGYDG
;
A
#
# COMPACT_ATOMS: atom_id res chain seq x y z
N MET A 1 8.99 2.88 -40.35
CA MET A 1 8.94 3.74 -39.16
C MET A 1 9.58 2.96 -38.02
N THR A 2 10.40 3.60 -37.19
CA THR A 2 11.04 2.97 -36.03
C THR A 2 10.21 3.32 -34.79
N LEU A 3 9.68 2.31 -34.10
CA LEU A 3 8.86 2.52 -32.89
C LEU A 3 9.72 3.02 -31.72
N ARG A 4 9.18 3.94 -30.92
CA ARG A 4 9.76 4.32 -29.62
C ARG A 4 9.23 3.38 -28.55
N LEU A 5 10.12 2.62 -27.91
CA LEU A 5 9.74 1.71 -26.83
C LEU A 5 9.61 2.46 -25.50
N PHE A 6 8.53 2.19 -24.77
CA PHE A 6 8.31 2.71 -23.42
C PHE A 6 7.83 1.58 -22.51
N THR A 7 8.33 1.54 -21.28
CA THR A 7 8.11 0.44 -20.33
C THR A 7 7.55 0.95 -19.02
N SER A 8 6.62 0.19 -18.43
CA SER A 8 6.18 0.36 -17.05
C SER A 8 6.01 -1.01 -16.38
N GLU A 9 6.02 -1.02 -15.06
CA GLU A 9 5.89 -2.23 -14.25
C GLU A 9 4.86 -2.05 -13.13
N SER A 10 4.44 -3.18 -12.56
CA SER A 10 3.56 -3.23 -11.40
C SER A 10 3.85 -4.49 -10.58
N VAL A 11 3.36 -4.51 -9.35
CA VAL A 11 3.49 -5.62 -8.41
C VAL A 11 2.13 -5.98 -7.84
N THR A 12 1.98 -7.22 -7.40
CA THR A 12 0.76 -7.70 -6.73
C THR A 12 0.69 -7.22 -5.28
N SER A 13 -0.47 -7.42 -4.63
CA SER A 13 -0.64 -7.15 -3.19
C SER A 13 0.31 -7.94 -2.29
N GLY A 14 0.86 -9.06 -2.78
CA GLY A 14 1.82 -9.88 -2.04
C GLY A 14 3.26 -9.37 -2.06
N HIS A 15 3.61 -8.40 -2.90
CA HIS A 15 4.95 -7.83 -2.90
C HIS A 15 5.27 -7.19 -1.54
N PRO A 16 6.45 -7.40 -0.93
CA PRO A 16 6.74 -6.92 0.42
C PRO A 16 6.55 -5.42 0.60
N ASP A 17 6.95 -4.61 -0.38
CA ASP A 17 6.73 -3.15 -0.30
C ASP A 17 5.23 -2.81 -0.36
N LYS A 18 4.46 -3.51 -1.20
CA LYS A 18 3.01 -3.27 -1.30
C LYS A 18 2.25 -3.83 -0.10
N LEU A 19 2.77 -4.86 0.56
CA LEU A 19 2.31 -5.33 1.85
C LEU A 19 2.46 -4.21 2.89
N CYS A 20 3.64 -3.58 2.99
CA CYS A 20 3.85 -2.46 3.90
C CYS A 20 2.86 -1.30 3.65
N ASP A 21 2.65 -0.92 2.38
CA ASP A 21 1.66 0.11 2.03
C ASP A 21 0.26 -0.25 2.53
N GLN A 22 -0.20 -1.48 2.27
CA GLN A 22 -1.53 -1.95 2.67
C GLN A 22 -1.69 -2.03 4.19
N LEU A 23 -0.63 -2.38 4.93
CA LEU A 23 -0.64 -2.38 6.38
C LEU A 23 -0.77 -0.96 6.93
N SER A 24 0.01 -0.01 6.41
CA SER A 24 -0.07 1.40 6.79
C SER A 24 -1.46 1.98 6.51
N ASP A 25 -2.03 1.73 5.32
CA ASP A 25 -3.36 2.20 4.95
C ASP A 25 -4.48 1.53 5.76
N ALA A 26 -4.38 0.24 6.07
CA ALA A 26 -5.38 -0.45 6.90
C ALA A 26 -5.39 0.07 8.34
N ILE A 27 -4.23 0.43 8.89
CA ILE A 27 -4.12 1.08 10.20
C ILE A 27 -4.76 2.48 10.14
N LEU A 28 -4.47 3.25 9.09
CA LEU A 28 -5.11 4.54 8.84
C LEU A 28 -6.64 4.41 8.79
N ASP A 29 -7.17 3.48 7.99
CA ASP A 29 -8.61 3.24 7.85
C ASP A 29 -9.25 2.87 9.19
N ALA A 30 -8.62 1.98 9.96
CA ALA A 30 -9.11 1.57 11.26
C ALA A 30 -9.16 2.75 12.24
N ILE A 31 -8.13 3.60 12.25
CA ILE A 31 -8.08 4.79 13.11
C ILE A 31 -9.16 5.81 12.69
N LEU A 32 -9.27 6.11 11.40
CA LEU A 32 -10.26 7.06 10.87
C LEU A 32 -11.71 6.60 11.05
N ALA A 33 -11.94 5.28 11.11
CA ALA A 33 -13.26 4.72 11.42
C ALA A 33 -13.69 5.02 12.86
N HIS A 34 -12.76 5.12 13.79
CA HIS A 34 -13.01 5.49 15.19
C HIS A 34 -13.02 7.00 15.41
N ASP A 35 -12.06 7.72 14.83
CA ASP A 35 -11.91 9.16 14.93
C ASP A 35 -11.50 9.77 13.58
N ARG A 36 -12.46 10.47 12.97
CA ARG A 36 -12.27 11.11 11.65
C ARG A 36 -11.27 12.27 11.67
N ASN A 37 -10.94 12.81 12.85
CA ASN A 37 -10.02 13.93 13.00
C ASN A 37 -8.60 13.47 13.36
N SER A 38 -8.36 12.16 13.37
CA SER A 38 -7.05 11.61 13.69
C SER A 38 -5.97 12.08 12.72
N ARG A 39 -4.76 12.24 13.24
CA ARG A 39 -3.53 12.48 12.46
C ARG A 39 -2.71 11.20 12.51
N VAL A 40 -2.43 10.63 11.34
CA VAL A 40 -1.81 9.31 11.23
C VAL A 40 -0.68 9.40 10.21
N ALA A 41 0.53 9.10 10.65
CA ALA A 41 1.71 8.93 9.82
C ALA A 41 2.38 7.63 10.27
N VAL A 42 1.92 6.50 9.72
CA VAL A 42 2.37 5.17 10.10
C VAL A 42 3.16 4.55 8.95
N GLU A 43 4.33 4.04 9.29
CA GLU A 43 5.27 3.39 8.40
C GLU A 43 5.40 1.92 8.77
N CYS A 44 5.42 1.07 7.75
CA CYS A 44 5.60 -0.37 7.93
C CYS A 44 6.92 -0.84 7.29
N LEU A 45 7.65 -1.67 8.01
CA LEU A 45 8.80 -2.43 7.51
C LEU A 45 8.52 -3.92 7.67
N ALA A 46 8.71 -4.69 6.60
CA ALA A 46 8.58 -6.14 6.61
C ALA A 46 9.93 -6.82 6.34
N SER A 47 10.34 -7.76 7.19
CA SER A 47 11.57 -8.53 6.99
C SER A 47 11.58 -9.81 7.83
N GLY A 48 12.00 -10.94 7.25
CA GLY A 48 12.42 -12.14 8.02
C GLY A 48 11.45 -12.63 9.09
N GLY A 49 10.14 -12.61 8.84
CA GLY A 49 9.10 -13.01 9.80
C GLY A 49 8.68 -11.93 10.81
N LEU A 50 9.12 -10.68 10.62
CA LEU A 50 8.80 -9.52 11.44
C LEU A 50 8.10 -8.44 10.60
N ILE A 51 7.05 -7.85 11.18
CA ILE A 51 6.50 -6.56 10.79
C ILE A 51 6.84 -5.55 11.88
N HIS A 52 7.50 -4.46 11.51
CA HIS A 52 7.71 -3.31 12.37
C HIS A 52 6.81 -2.18 11.91
N VAL A 53 5.89 -1.78 12.78
CA VAL A 53 5.01 -0.62 12.61
C VAL A 53 5.57 0.52 13.44
N ALA A 54 5.90 1.64 12.82
CA ALA A 54 6.45 2.81 13.48
C ALA A 54 5.77 4.09 12.99
N GLY A 55 5.96 5.20 13.70
CA GLY A 55 5.50 6.51 13.27
C GLY A 55 4.69 7.24 14.33
N GLU A 56 3.83 8.13 13.89
CA GLU A 56 3.16 9.12 14.73
C GLU A 56 1.66 9.04 14.56
N VAL A 57 0.94 8.92 15.67
CA VAL A 57 -0.53 8.89 15.69
C VAL A 57 -1.06 9.82 16.76
N ARG A 58 -2.02 10.67 16.39
CA ARG A 58 -2.89 11.41 17.30
C ARG A 58 -4.33 11.02 17.02
N THR A 59 -4.98 10.40 17.99
CA THR A 59 -6.37 9.93 17.89
C THR A 59 -7.01 9.89 19.28
N ASP A 60 -8.32 10.13 19.35
CA ASP A 60 -9.10 9.89 20.57
C ASP A 60 -9.63 8.44 20.66
N GLY A 61 -9.41 7.63 19.61
CA GLY A 61 -9.84 6.25 19.52
C GLY A 61 -8.77 5.23 19.95
N TYR A 62 -9.18 3.98 20.14
CA TYR A 62 -8.27 2.85 20.31
C TYR A 62 -8.43 1.89 19.13
N VAL A 63 -7.31 1.47 18.55
CA VAL A 63 -7.24 0.46 17.49
C VAL A 63 -6.28 -0.65 17.92
N ASP A 64 -6.75 -1.89 17.79
CA ASP A 64 -5.90 -3.07 17.94
C ASP A 64 -5.08 -3.27 16.66
N ILE A 65 -3.91 -2.64 16.61
CA ILE A 65 -3.02 -2.65 15.44
C ILE A 65 -2.48 -4.05 15.15
N ASP A 66 -2.20 -4.87 16.18
CA ASP A 66 -1.73 -6.25 15.97
C ASP A 66 -2.77 -7.04 15.18
N ARG A 67 -4.05 -6.97 15.59
CA ARG A 67 -5.13 -7.63 14.86
C ARG A 67 -5.28 -7.12 13.42
N VAL A 68 -5.30 -5.80 13.22
CA VAL A 68 -5.42 -5.20 11.88
C VAL A 68 -4.30 -5.68 10.95
N VAL A 69 -3.05 -5.67 11.43
CA VAL A 69 -1.89 -6.12 10.67
C VAL A 69 -2.02 -7.59 10.29
N ARG A 70 -2.40 -8.46 11.23
CA ARG A 70 -2.58 -9.90 10.96
C ARG A 70 -3.68 -10.16 9.94
N ASP A 71 -4.82 -9.50 10.09
CA ASP A 71 -5.97 -9.68 9.20
C ASP A 71 -5.60 -9.35 7.74
N VAL A 72 -4.85 -8.26 7.51
CA VAL A 72 -4.36 -7.88 6.18
C VAL A 72 -3.38 -8.91 5.61
N ILE A 73 -2.39 -9.36 6.40
CA ILE A 73 -1.42 -10.38 5.95
C ILE A 73 -2.14 -11.67 5.53
N LEU A 74 -3.14 -12.08 6.30
CA LEU A 74 -3.93 -13.28 6.02
C LEU A 74 -4.85 -13.11 4.81
N ASP A 75 -5.46 -11.95 4.60
CA ASP A 75 -6.28 -11.69 3.39
C ASP A 75 -5.43 -11.67 2.11
N ILE A 76 -4.22 -11.13 2.18
CA ILE A 76 -3.24 -11.21 1.08
C ILE A 76 -2.89 -12.67 0.78
N GLY A 77 -2.96 -13.56 1.77
CA GLY A 77 -2.74 -15.00 1.63
C GLY A 77 -1.36 -15.46 2.07
N TYR A 78 -0.71 -14.69 2.96
CA TYR A 78 0.47 -15.13 3.71
C TYR A 78 0.02 -15.80 5.00
N ASP A 79 -0.44 -17.05 4.87
CA ASP A 79 -1.19 -17.75 5.90
C ASP A 79 -0.57 -19.10 6.31
N SER A 80 0.67 -19.35 5.86
CA SER A 80 1.48 -20.53 6.20
C SER A 80 2.95 -20.26 5.92
N ALA A 81 3.85 -20.89 6.68
CA ALA A 81 5.28 -20.90 6.35
C ALA A 81 5.56 -21.49 4.94
N ASP A 82 4.65 -22.30 4.39
CA ASP A 82 4.74 -22.85 3.04
C ASP A 82 4.63 -21.80 1.93
N VAL A 83 4.15 -20.59 2.24
CA VAL A 83 4.12 -19.43 1.35
C VAL A 83 5.13 -18.36 1.78
N ASP A 84 6.19 -18.78 2.46
CA ASP A 84 7.35 -17.98 2.89
C ASP A 84 7.08 -16.95 4.01
N PHE A 85 5.82 -16.69 4.35
CA PHE A 85 5.42 -15.81 5.45
C PHE A 85 4.04 -16.21 6.02
N ASP A 86 3.86 -16.11 7.35
CA ASP A 86 2.61 -16.49 8.03
C ASP A 86 2.17 -15.40 9.03
N GLY A 87 1.06 -14.74 8.73
CA GLY A 87 0.46 -13.70 9.58
C GLY A 87 0.02 -14.19 10.98
N ARG A 88 -0.14 -15.51 11.18
CA ARG A 88 -0.50 -16.08 12.49
C ARG A 88 0.69 -16.17 13.43
N THR A 89 1.90 -16.30 12.88
CA THR A 89 3.11 -16.55 13.66
C THR A 89 4.16 -15.45 13.54
N CYS A 90 4.01 -14.52 12.59
CA CYS A 90 4.96 -13.42 12.44
C CYS A 90 5.01 -12.55 13.71
N GLY A 91 6.20 -12.04 14.01
CA GLY A 91 6.39 -11.03 15.04
C GLY A 91 5.83 -9.69 14.55
N ILE A 92 5.20 -8.95 15.47
CA ILE A 92 4.73 -7.58 15.23
C ILE A 92 5.35 -6.70 16.30
N MET A 93 6.14 -5.73 15.88
CA MET A 93 6.78 -4.73 16.73
C MET A 93 6.10 -3.39 16.51
N LEU A 94 5.61 -2.78 17.59
CA LEU A 94 4.96 -1.47 17.56
C LEU A 94 5.90 -0.42 18.16
N SER A 95 6.15 0.65 17.41
CA SER A 95 6.95 1.81 17.83
C SER A 95 6.25 3.10 17.40
N ILE A 96 5.00 3.24 17.83
CA ILE A 96 4.15 4.40 17.55
C ILE A 96 4.23 5.37 18.72
N VAL A 97 4.43 6.65 18.41
CA VAL A 97 4.44 7.75 19.38
C VAL A 97 3.35 8.77 19.04
N GLU A 98 3.09 9.70 19.95
CA GLU A 98 2.20 10.82 19.67
C GLU A 98 2.86 11.80 18.69
N GLN A 99 2.06 12.41 17.81
CA GLN A 99 2.53 13.43 16.88
C GLN A 99 3.12 14.64 17.62
N SER A 100 4.19 15.23 17.08
CA SER A 100 4.80 16.45 17.64
C SER A 100 3.79 17.61 17.77
N PRO A 101 3.69 18.26 18.95
CA PRO A 101 2.82 19.42 19.15
C PRO A 101 3.15 20.59 18.22
N GLU A 102 4.43 20.77 17.87
CA GLU A 102 4.90 21.83 16.98
C GLU A 102 4.32 21.66 15.57
N ILE A 103 4.34 20.43 15.03
CA ILE A 103 3.74 20.09 13.72
C ILE A 103 2.23 20.32 13.78
N ASN A 104 1.56 19.83 14.82
CA ASN A 104 0.11 19.96 14.94
C ASN A 104 -0.34 21.43 14.96
N SER A 105 0.38 22.31 15.67
CA SER A 105 0.07 23.75 15.71
C SER A 105 0.37 24.50 14.41
N ALA A 106 1.28 23.99 13.58
CA ALA A 106 1.58 24.57 12.28
C ALA A 106 0.53 24.20 11.22
N VAL A 107 -0.05 22.99 11.33
CA VAL A 107 -1.07 22.46 10.42
C VAL A 107 -2.46 22.96 10.81
N ASP A 108 -2.80 22.92 12.09
CA ASP A 108 -4.11 23.26 12.62
C ASP A 108 -4.14 24.71 13.09
N LYS A 109 -4.64 25.62 12.23
CA LYS A 109 -4.75 27.05 12.51
C LYS A 109 -6.19 27.48 12.79
N GLY A 110 -7.01 26.57 13.34
CA GLY A 110 -8.43 26.83 13.61
C GLY A 110 -9.29 26.56 12.37
N ASP A 111 -9.86 27.61 11.77
CA ASP A 111 -10.75 27.47 10.60
C ASP A 111 -9.98 27.21 9.29
N GLU A 112 -8.64 27.27 9.32
CA GLU A 112 -7.77 27.04 8.17
C GLU A 112 -6.79 25.89 8.44
N LEU A 113 -6.60 25.02 7.44
CA LEU A 113 -5.62 23.95 7.46
C LEU A 113 -4.40 24.33 6.61
N GLY A 114 -3.23 24.30 7.23
CA GLY A 114 -1.94 24.36 6.54
C GLY A 114 -1.58 23.02 5.88
N ALA A 115 -0.62 23.05 4.95
CA ALA A 115 -0.02 21.81 4.44
C ALA A 115 0.71 21.08 5.59
N GLY A 116 0.64 19.74 5.60
CA GLY A 116 1.32 18.90 6.58
C GLY A 116 2.84 18.95 6.47
N ASP A 117 3.35 19.16 5.25
CA ASP A 117 4.77 19.33 4.96
C ASP A 117 4.92 20.13 3.64
N GLN A 118 6.15 20.57 3.34
CA GLN A 118 6.53 21.08 2.03
C GLN A 118 6.51 19.96 0.99
N GLY A 119 6.13 20.27 -0.25
CA GLY A 119 6.10 19.27 -1.31
C GLY A 119 5.77 19.81 -2.69
N LEU A 120 5.92 18.93 -3.68
CA LEU A 120 5.56 19.15 -5.07
C LEU A 120 4.74 17.97 -5.56
N MET A 121 3.69 18.24 -6.33
CA MET A 121 2.75 17.22 -6.80
C MET A 121 2.53 17.39 -8.30
N PHE A 122 2.49 16.27 -9.03
CA PHE A 122 2.16 16.24 -10.45
C PHE A 122 0.92 15.38 -10.67
N GLY A 123 -0.03 15.90 -11.45
CA GLY A 123 -1.15 15.12 -11.98
C GLY A 123 -0.94 14.86 -13.47
N TYR A 124 -1.36 13.68 -13.95
CA TYR A 124 -1.26 13.31 -15.36
C TYR A 124 -2.52 12.57 -15.82
N ALA A 125 -2.93 12.80 -17.06
CA ALA A 125 -4.00 12.07 -17.74
C ALA A 125 -3.73 12.05 -19.25
N CYS A 126 -4.08 10.97 -19.94
CA CYS A 126 -4.01 10.87 -21.40
C CYS A 126 -5.15 9.99 -21.95
N THR A 127 -5.40 10.00 -23.25
CA THR A 127 -6.54 9.28 -23.86
C THR A 127 -6.19 7.87 -24.35
N GLU A 128 -5.06 7.30 -23.92
CA GLU A 128 -4.60 5.98 -24.38
C GLU A 128 -5.47 4.82 -23.86
N THR A 129 -6.18 5.04 -22.75
CA THR A 129 -7.09 4.08 -22.13
C THR A 129 -8.42 4.74 -21.77
N SER A 130 -9.47 3.94 -21.55
CA SER A 130 -10.79 4.44 -21.17
C SER A 130 -10.86 5.05 -19.76
N VAL A 131 -9.84 4.85 -18.94
CA VAL A 131 -9.70 5.42 -17.58
C VAL A 131 -8.69 6.57 -17.51
N PHE A 132 -8.31 7.10 -18.67
CA PHE A 132 -7.40 8.22 -18.84
C PHE A 132 -5.97 8.04 -18.29
N MET A 133 -5.50 6.79 -18.20
CA MET A 133 -4.14 6.44 -17.75
C MET A 133 -3.24 6.05 -18.94
N PRO A 134 -1.91 6.24 -18.84
CA PRO A 134 -0.97 5.71 -19.84
C PRO A 134 -1.13 4.20 -20.00
N ALA A 135 -1.16 3.71 -21.23
CA ALA A 135 -1.38 2.29 -21.50
C ALA A 135 -0.38 1.34 -20.81
N PRO A 136 0.95 1.62 -20.73
CA PRO A 136 1.93 0.69 -20.18
C PRO A 136 1.67 0.40 -18.70
N ILE A 137 1.44 1.43 -17.89
CA ILE A 137 1.16 1.26 -16.45
C ILE A 137 -0.23 0.69 -16.22
N PHE A 138 -1.23 1.10 -17.00
CA PHE A 138 -2.57 0.55 -16.91
C PHE A 138 -2.57 -0.97 -17.13
N TYR A 139 -1.92 -1.46 -18.19
CA TYR A 139 -1.87 -2.89 -18.47
C TYR A 139 -0.98 -3.65 -17.50
N ALA A 140 0.12 -3.08 -17.00
CA ALA A 140 0.90 -3.70 -15.93
C ALA A 140 0.03 -3.93 -14.68
N HIS A 141 -0.73 -2.92 -14.24
CA HIS A 141 -1.69 -3.09 -13.13
C HIS A 141 -2.75 -4.16 -13.42
N ARG A 142 -3.37 -4.16 -14.61
CA ARG A 142 -4.37 -5.18 -14.97
C ARG A 142 -3.78 -6.61 -14.96
N LEU A 143 -2.52 -6.78 -15.34
CA LEU A 143 -1.83 -8.06 -15.26
C LEU A 143 -1.61 -8.49 -13.81
N ALA A 144 -1.17 -7.59 -12.93
CA ALA A 144 -0.97 -7.89 -11.52
C ALA A 144 -2.29 -8.25 -10.82
N GLU A 145 -3.37 -7.50 -11.09
CA GLU A 145 -4.72 -7.82 -10.60
C GLU A 145 -5.21 -9.18 -11.12
N ARG A 146 -4.95 -9.48 -12.39
CA ARG A 146 -5.35 -10.78 -12.96
C ARG A 146 -4.57 -11.92 -12.31
N LEU A 147 -3.27 -11.74 -12.05
CA LEU A 147 -2.41 -12.71 -11.37
C LEU A 147 -2.93 -13.00 -9.95
N GLU A 148 -3.29 -11.95 -9.20
CA GLU A 148 -3.91 -12.11 -7.88
C GLU A 148 -5.27 -12.81 -7.97
N HIS A 149 -6.12 -12.43 -8.92
CA HIS A 149 -7.44 -13.03 -9.08
C HIS A 149 -7.37 -14.53 -9.37
N VAL A 150 -6.51 -14.97 -10.31
CA VAL A 150 -6.39 -16.40 -10.63
C VAL A 150 -5.78 -17.22 -9.50
N ARG A 151 -4.99 -16.58 -8.62
CA ARG A 151 -4.52 -17.18 -7.37
C ARG A 151 -5.65 -17.30 -6.34
N LYS A 152 -6.28 -16.18 -5.95
CA LYS A 152 -7.34 -16.13 -4.92
C LYS A 152 -8.57 -16.98 -5.28
N SER A 153 -8.88 -17.12 -6.57
CA SER A 153 -9.97 -17.98 -7.06
C SER A 153 -9.61 -19.47 -7.20
N GLY A 154 -8.34 -19.85 -7.00
CA GLY A 154 -7.88 -21.23 -7.13
C GLY A 154 -7.78 -21.75 -8.57
N ILE A 155 -7.97 -20.90 -9.59
CA ILE A 155 -7.78 -21.27 -11.01
C ILE A 155 -6.35 -21.77 -11.24
N LEU A 156 -5.37 -21.09 -10.65
CA LEU A 156 -3.97 -21.50 -10.61
C LEU A 156 -3.54 -21.68 -9.15
N SER A 157 -3.89 -22.83 -8.56
CA SER A 157 -3.72 -23.12 -7.13
C SER A 157 -2.25 -23.23 -6.67
N TYR A 158 -1.29 -23.24 -7.59
CA TYR A 158 0.14 -23.28 -7.28
C TYR A 158 0.76 -21.90 -7.08
N LEU A 159 0.03 -20.81 -7.36
CA LEU A 159 0.53 -19.46 -7.19
C LEU A 159 0.61 -19.05 -5.73
N ARG A 160 1.70 -18.37 -5.37
CA ARG A 160 1.91 -17.70 -4.08
C ARG A 160 1.60 -16.20 -4.19
N PRO A 161 1.52 -15.45 -3.07
CA PRO A 161 1.07 -14.05 -3.09
C PRO A 161 1.97 -13.09 -3.88
N ASP A 162 3.31 -13.16 -3.78
CA ASP A 162 4.21 -12.24 -4.48
C ASP A 162 4.24 -12.46 -5.99
N GLY A 163 4.27 -11.37 -6.74
CA GLY A 163 4.24 -11.35 -8.20
C GLY A 163 4.53 -9.96 -8.75
N LYS A 164 5.19 -9.92 -9.91
CA LYS A 164 5.59 -8.70 -10.62
C LYS A 164 5.18 -8.80 -12.09
N THR A 165 4.92 -7.66 -12.70
CA THR A 165 4.50 -7.56 -14.10
C THR A 165 5.20 -6.38 -14.77
N GLN A 166 5.54 -6.52 -16.04
CA GLN A 166 6.18 -5.46 -16.80
C GLN A 166 5.65 -5.46 -18.24
N VAL A 167 5.36 -4.28 -18.77
CA VAL A 167 4.80 -4.08 -20.10
C VAL A 167 5.65 -3.07 -20.85
N THR A 168 6.10 -3.45 -22.06
CA THR A 168 6.75 -2.55 -23.01
C THR A 168 5.84 -2.33 -24.21
N ILE A 169 5.51 -1.08 -24.51
CA ILE A 169 4.69 -0.68 -25.68
C ILE A 169 5.56 0.06 -26.68
N GLY A 170 5.42 -0.28 -27.96
CA GLY A 170 5.99 0.49 -29.06
C GLY A 170 5.03 1.59 -29.50
N TYR A 171 5.44 2.84 -29.35
CA TYR A 171 4.71 4.02 -29.80
C TYR A 171 5.20 4.49 -31.16
N ASP A 172 4.28 4.93 -32.01
CA ASP A 172 4.63 5.79 -33.14
C ASP A 172 5.10 7.14 -32.57
N GLY A 173 6.29 7.57 -32.99
CA GLY A 173 6.97 8.77 -32.49
C GLY A 173 6.43 10.08 -33.05
#